data_AF-A0A2H0NKA4-F1
#
_entry.id   AF-A0A2H0NKA4-F1
#
_cell.length_a   1.000
_cell.length_b   1.000
_cell.length_c   1.000
_cell.angle_alpha   90.00
_cell.angle_beta   90.00
_cell.angle_gamma   90.00
#
_symmetry.space_group_name_H-M   'P 1'
#
loop_
_entity.id
_entity.type
_entity.pdbx_description
1 polymer ?
#
loop_
_entity_poly.entity_id
_entity_poly.type
_entity_poly.pdbx_seq_one_letter_code
_entity_poly.pdbx_strand_id
1 'polypeptide(L)'
;MRRHGGQSKMITRLILSGALLALSGISMAADCKKTGSICVDSTPCKMVGGNQVCLSQLGLSCWNYEDTYTCLKPDAVDYCAAIKQVPECHQTGSVCATSDTLLGTGCMKWTNTWQCGASVAAPAGTVKLDTTHTIASDTIDSAACNSLASNPTCTLAAHTCTEPGGTRIINGLAVAKDCWAWRDDYSCMGPIKSDCAALQNKGCTLSSSKCVSYGLNNTCILTENVYSCQDKA
;
A
#
# COMPACT_ATOMS: atom_id res chain seq x y z
N MET A 1 73.41 -26.54 -27.06
CA MET A 1 74.25 -27.71 -26.75
C MET A 1 74.75 -27.58 -25.31
N ARG A 2 74.71 -28.69 -24.54
CA ARG A 2 75.38 -28.97 -23.23
C ARG A 2 74.87 -28.16 -22.01
N ARG A 3 74.07 -28.75 -21.10
CA ARG A 3 74.38 -29.63 -19.94
C ARG A 3 75.47 -29.09 -19.00
N HIS A 4 75.12 -28.86 -17.73
CA HIS A 4 75.79 -29.18 -16.45
C HIS A 4 74.86 -28.66 -15.32
N GLY A 5 74.51 -29.32 -14.20
CA GLY A 5 75.00 -30.51 -13.52
C GLY A 5 75.45 -30.17 -12.09
N GLY A 6 74.70 -30.61 -11.06
CA GLY A 6 75.14 -30.85 -9.66
C GLY A 6 75.23 -29.63 -8.72
N GLN A 7 74.40 -29.50 -7.68
CA GLN A 7 74.49 -30.11 -6.33
C GLN A 7 75.69 -29.65 -5.48
N SER A 8 75.48 -28.83 -4.44
CA SER A 8 76.09 -29.04 -3.12
C SER A 8 75.38 -28.27 -2.00
N LYS A 9 75.37 -28.89 -0.82
CA LYS A 9 74.65 -28.60 0.41
C LYS A 9 75.19 -27.37 1.15
N MET A 10 74.34 -26.60 1.84
CA MET A 10 74.61 -26.26 3.24
C MET A 10 73.37 -25.74 3.97
N ILE A 11 73.13 -26.37 5.12
CA ILE A 11 72.15 -26.04 6.13
C ILE A 11 72.59 -24.76 6.84
N THR A 12 71.71 -23.76 6.94
CA THR A 12 71.81 -22.73 7.98
C THR A 12 70.39 -22.35 8.38
N ARG A 13 69.99 -22.85 9.56
CA ARG A 13 68.76 -22.44 10.23
C ARG A 13 69.00 -21.09 10.89
N LEU A 14 68.23 -20.07 10.51
CA LEU A 14 68.13 -18.80 11.23
C LEU A 14 66.66 -18.40 11.31
N ILE A 15 66.05 -18.84 12.41
CA ILE A 15 64.99 -18.24 13.22
C ILE A 15 64.20 -17.12 12.51
N LEU A 16 63.07 -17.48 11.89
CA LEU A 16 62.00 -16.53 11.60
C LEU A 16 61.11 -16.45 12.84
N SER A 17 61.17 -15.32 13.54
CA SER A 17 60.25 -14.93 14.60
C SER A 17 58.84 -14.83 14.03
N GLY A 18 58.10 -15.93 14.08
CA GLY A 18 56.67 -15.97 13.79
C GLY A 18 55.92 -15.28 14.91
N ALA A 19 55.62 -13.99 14.74
CA ALA A 19 54.55 -13.34 15.49
C ALA A 19 53.23 -13.99 15.05
N LEU A 20 52.84 -15.08 15.73
CA LEU A 20 51.48 -15.59 15.70
C LEU A 20 50.59 -14.51 16.32
N LEU A 21 50.04 -13.64 15.48
CA LEU A 21 48.82 -12.91 15.81
C LEU A 21 47.74 -13.97 16.03
N ALA A 22 47.53 -14.34 17.29
CA ALA A 22 46.30 -14.97 17.70
C ALA A 22 45.19 -13.94 17.43
N LEU A 23 44.56 -14.02 16.25
CA LEU A 23 43.19 -13.55 16.13
C LEU A 23 42.38 -14.44 17.06
N SER A 24 42.25 -13.99 18.31
CA SER A 24 41.15 -14.39 19.16
C SER A 24 39.89 -14.05 18.38
N GLY A 25 39.33 -15.05 17.71
CA GLY A 25 38.01 -14.95 17.11
C GLY A 25 37.06 -14.55 18.22
N ILE A 26 36.66 -13.28 18.21
CA ILE A 26 35.55 -12.84 19.04
C ILE A 26 34.35 -13.49 18.38
N SER A 27 34.01 -14.70 18.81
CA SER A 27 32.78 -15.37 18.40
C SER A 27 31.65 -14.57 19.02
N MET A 28 31.22 -13.53 18.32
CA MET A 28 30.01 -12.81 18.63
C MET A 28 28.89 -13.83 18.48
N ALA A 29 28.32 -14.30 19.59
CA ALA A 29 27.01 -14.96 19.58
C ALA A 29 25.95 -13.89 19.25
N ALA A 30 26.03 -13.29 18.05
CA ALA A 30 25.09 -12.29 17.59
C ALA A 30 23.71 -12.93 17.28
N ASP A 31 23.68 -14.25 17.17
CA ASP A 31 22.48 -14.99 16.77
C ASP A 31 21.65 -15.51 17.95
N CYS A 32 22.16 -15.48 19.19
CA CYS A 32 21.44 -15.97 20.36
C CYS A 32 21.72 -15.14 21.62
N LYS A 33 20.67 -14.73 22.33
CA LYS A 33 20.77 -14.05 23.63
C LYS A 33 20.12 -14.88 24.72
N LYS A 34 20.80 -15.00 25.87
CA LYS A 34 20.24 -15.61 27.08
C LYS A 34 19.04 -14.79 27.57
N THR A 35 17.88 -15.42 27.66
CA THR A 35 16.61 -14.80 28.09
C THR A 35 16.13 -15.30 29.45
N GLY A 36 16.69 -16.39 29.97
CA GLY A 36 16.38 -16.91 31.29
C GLY A 36 17.56 -17.67 31.90
N SER A 37 17.57 -17.72 33.23
CA SER A 37 18.48 -18.55 34.03
C SER A 37 17.74 -18.96 35.29
N ILE A 38 17.52 -20.26 35.49
CA ILE A 38 16.90 -20.77 36.70
C ILE A 38 17.84 -21.73 37.40
N CYS A 39 17.87 -21.65 38.73
CA CYS A 39 18.60 -22.62 39.53
C CYS A 39 17.82 -23.94 39.54
N VAL A 40 18.42 -25.01 39.04
CA VAL A 40 17.82 -26.36 39.09
C VAL A 40 18.40 -27.21 40.21
N ASP A 41 19.41 -26.69 40.91
CA ASP A 41 20.12 -27.43 41.95
C ASP A 41 20.65 -26.51 43.06
N SER A 42 19.80 -26.30 44.07
CA SER A 42 20.07 -25.46 45.24
C SER A 42 20.49 -26.25 46.47
N THR A 43 20.93 -27.50 46.30
CA THR A 43 21.34 -28.37 47.41
C THR A 43 22.37 -27.65 48.29
N PRO A 44 22.16 -27.45 49.61
CA PRO A 44 23.03 -26.55 50.40
C PRO A 44 24.51 -26.95 50.42
N CYS A 45 24.81 -28.24 50.47
CA CYS A 45 26.16 -28.79 50.49
C CYS A 45 26.28 -30.04 49.63
N LYS A 46 27.42 -30.22 48.97
CA LYS A 46 27.74 -31.40 48.16
C LYS A 46 29.15 -31.90 48.42
N MET A 47 29.34 -33.19 48.19
CA MET A 47 30.66 -33.82 48.24
C MET A 47 31.34 -33.68 46.88
N VAL A 48 32.46 -32.98 46.82
CA VAL A 48 33.29 -32.84 45.62
C VAL A 48 34.66 -33.42 45.93
N GLY A 49 35.01 -34.55 45.31
CA GLY A 49 36.28 -35.23 45.56
C GLY A 49 36.49 -35.68 47.02
N GLY A 50 35.40 -36.01 47.74
CA GLY A 50 35.48 -36.48 49.13
C GLY A 50 35.44 -35.40 50.22
N ASN A 51 35.36 -34.11 49.84
CA ASN A 51 35.20 -32.99 50.78
C ASN A 51 33.81 -32.36 50.67
N GLN A 52 33.21 -31.97 51.80
CA GLN A 52 31.93 -31.27 51.82
C GLN A 52 32.12 -29.79 51.50
N VAL A 53 31.51 -29.35 50.40
CA VAL A 53 31.52 -27.96 49.94
C VAL A 53 30.10 -27.43 49.97
N CYS A 54 29.89 -26.29 50.63
CA CYS A 54 28.57 -25.66 50.75
C CYS A 54 28.46 -24.39 49.91
N LEU A 55 27.28 -24.14 49.32
CA LEU A 55 26.99 -22.96 48.50
C LEU A 55 27.25 -21.65 49.27
N SER A 56 26.87 -21.62 50.55
CA SER A 56 27.09 -20.47 51.44
C SER A 56 28.56 -20.11 51.66
N GLN A 57 29.46 -21.10 51.63
CA GLN A 57 30.90 -20.89 51.80
C GLN A 57 31.54 -20.32 50.53
N LEU A 58 30.94 -20.58 49.37
CA LEU A 58 31.37 -20.06 48.07
C LEU A 58 30.69 -18.73 47.70
N GLY A 59 29.73 -18.26 48.51
CA GLY A 59 28.92 -17.08 48.18
C GLY A 59 28.01 -17.29 46.97
N LEU A 60 27.69 -18.55 46.65
CA LEU A 60 26.82 -18.93 45.53
C LEU A 60 25.45 -19.34 46.06
N SER A 61 24.44 -19.30 45.19
CA SER A 61 23.07 -19.72 45.53
C SER A 61 22.61 -20.98 44.80
N CYS A 62 23.43 -21.51 43.89
CA CYS A 62 23.08 -22.67 43.07
C CYS A 62 24.32 -23.40 42.56
N TRP A 63 24.19 -24.71 42.37
CA TRP A 63 25.23 -25.54 41.73
C TRP A 63 25.11 -25.60 40.22
N ASN A 64 23.88 -25.70 39.72
CA ASN A 64 23.60 -25.87 38.30
C ASN A 64 22.44 -24.97 37.88
N TYR A 65 22.65 -24.23 36.80
CA TYR A 65 21.64 -23.40 36.18
C TYR A 65 21.15 -24.05 34.89
N GLU A 66 19.85 -23.98 34.66
CA GLU A 66 19.26 -24.19 33.35
C GLU A 66 19.03 -22.83 32.72
N ASP A 67 19.63 -22.63 31.54
CA ASP A 67 19.64 -21.37 30.83
C ASP A 67 18.75 -21.46 29.58
N THR A 68 17.92 -20.45 29.37
CA THR A 68 17.08 -20.32 28.18
C THR A 68 17.67 -19.25 27.26
N TYR A 69 17.70 -19.54 25.97
CA TYR A 69 18.22 -18.63 24.94
C TYR A 69 17.17 -18.37 23.88
N THR A 70 17.06 -17.12 23.44
CA THR A 70 16.29 -16.73 22.26
C THR A 70 17.27 -16.47 21.13
N CYS A 71 17.08 -17.19 20.03
CA CYS A 71 17.94 -17.10 18.85
C CYS A 71 17.22 -16.55 17.64
N LEU A 72 17.95 -15.79 16.83
CA LEU A 72 17.59 -15.48 15.46
C LEU A 72 17.85 -16.71 14.60
N LYS A 73 16.94 -16.96 13.66
CA LYS A 73 17.08 -18.07 12.73
C LYS A 73 18.26 -17.78 11.78
N PRO A 74 19.29 -18.64 11.71
CA PRO A 74 20.34 -18.48 10.72
C PRO A 74 19.76 -18.69 9.32
N ASP A 75 20.36 -18.03 8.33
CA ASP A 75 20.00 -18.07 6.91
C ASP A 75 18.71 -17.31 6.55
N ALA A 76 18.83 -15.98 6.46
CA ALA A 76 17.81 -15.15 5.83
C ALA A 76 17.60 -15.59 4.37
N VAL A 77 16.45 -16.19 4.09
CA VAL A 77 16.08 -16.61 2.72
C VAL A 77 15.79 -15.37 1.88
N ASP A 78 16.55 -15.18 0.80
CA ASP A 78 16.31 -14.10 -0.16
C ASP A 78 15.20 -14.47 -1.14
N TYR A 79 13.95 -14.23 -0.73
CA TYR A 79 12.79 -14.40 -1.61
C TYR A 79 12.77 -13.44 -2.81
N CYS A 80 13.58 -12.37 -2.80
CA CYS A 80 13.71 -11.43 -3.91
C CYS A 80 14.78 -11.88 -4.93
N ALA A 81 15.47 -12.99 -4.72
CA ALA A 81 16.56 -13.44 -5.59
C ALA A 81 16.13 -13.57 -7.07
N ALA A 82 14.90 -14.01 -7.32
CA ALA A 82 14.37 -14.18 -8.67
C ALA A 82 14.18 -12.84 -9.40
N ILE A 83 13.53 -11.85 -8.76
CA ILE A 83 13.25 -10.55 -9.41
C ILE A 83 14.53 -9.71 -9.62
N LYS A 84 15.55 -9.90 -8.77
CA LYS A 84 16.89 -9.29 -8.95
C LYS A 84 17.57 -9.69 -10.26
N GLN A 85 17.22 -10.85 -10.81
CA GLN A 85 17.82 -11.39 -12.03
C GLN A 85 17.03 -11.01 -13.29
N VAL A 86 15.89 -10.33 -13.13
CA VAL A 86 15.04 -9.96 -14.26
C VAL A 86 15.61 -8.72 -14.96
N PRO A 87 15.95 -8.80 -16.26
CA PRO A 87 16.39 -7.65 -17.04
C PRO A 87 15.34 -6.55 -17.03
N GLU A 88 15.78 -5.30 -16.92
CA GLU A 88 14.93 -4.09 -16.84
C GLU A 88 14.03 -3.97 -15.60
N CYS A 89 14.23 -4.79 -14.56
CA CYS A 89 13.64 -4.58 -13.24
C CYS A 89 14.67 -3.94 -12.29
N HIS A 90 14.38 -2.74 -11.78
CA HIS A 90 15.18 -2.07 -10.75
C HIS A 90 14.38 -1.87 -9.47
N GLN A 91 15.06 -2.02 -8.33
CA GLN A 91 14.45 -1.76 -7.02
C GLN A 91 14.24 -0.25 -6.85
N THR A 92 13.01 0.18 -6.64
CA THR A 92 12.63 1.59 -6.44
C THR A 92 12.36 1.94 -4.98
N GLY A 93 12.16 0.93 -4.12
CA GLY A 93 11.90 1.14 -2.70
C GLY A 93 12.29 -0.06 -1.85
N SER A 94 12.60 0.19 -0.59
CA SER A 94 12.81 -0.84 0.41
C SER A 94 12.34 -0.31 1.75
N VAL A 95 11.44 -1.05 2.40
CA VAL A 95 10.94 -0.72 3.72
C VAL A 95 11.10 -1.92 4.63
N CYS A 96 11.41 -1.63 5.90
CA CYS A 96 11.46 -2.68 6.89
C CYS A 96 10.03 -3.15 7.20
N ALA A 97 9.75 -4.44 6.95
CA ALA A 97 8.47 -5.06 7.21
C ALA A 97 8.39 -5.62 8.64
N THR A 98 9.53 -6.04 9.20
CA THR A 98 9.59 -6.57 10.55
C THR A 98 10.93 -6.24 11.17
N SER A 99 10.89 -5.47 12.27
CA SER A 99 12.07 -5.14 13.07
C SER A 99 12.26 -6.16 14.19
N ASP A 100 13.51 -6.42 14.53
CA ASP A 100 13.89 -7.21 15.67
C ASP A 100 13.60 -6.46 16.97
N THR A 101 12.55 -6.88 17.67
CA THR A 101 12.15 -6.32 18.97
C THR A 101 12.79 -7.06 20.15
N LEU A 102 13.47 -8.19 19.91
CA LEU A 102 13.97 -9.06 20.96
C LEU A 102 15.47 -8.84 21.21
N LEU A 103 16.27 -8.80 20.15
CA LEU A 103 17.71 -8.59 20.24
C LEU A 103 18.15 -7.21 19.73
N GLY A 104 17.26 -6.47 19.06
CA GLY A 104 17.55 -5.12 18.55
C GLY A 104 18.58 -5.09 17.41
N THR A 105 18.75 -6.21 16.70
CA THR A 105 19.73 -6.35 15.61
C THR A 105 19.35 -5.60 14.33
N GLY A 106 18.14 -5.02 14.28
CA GLY A 106 17.66 -4.21 13.18
C GLY A 106 16.51 -4.86 12.42
N CYS A 107 16.46 -4.68 11.10
CA CYS A 107 15.36 -5.20 10.31
C CYS A 107 15.55 -6.68 9.95
N MET A 108 14.58 -7.52 10.29
CA MET A 108 14.59 -8.96 10.02
C MET A 108 13.94 -9.33 8.68
N LYS A 109 13.02 -8.50 8.18
CA LYS A 109 12.32 -8.73 6.92
C LYS A 109 12.11 -7.43 6.16
N TRP A 110 12.44 -7.44 4.87
CA TRP A 110 12.30 -6.29 3.98
C TRP A 110 11.17 -6.52 2.97
N THR A 111 10.41 -5.46 2.72
CA THR A 111 9.49 -5.37 1.58
C THR A 111 10.11 -4.43 0.56
N ASN A 112 10.41 -4.96 -0.62
CA ASN A 112 11.05 -4.21 -1.71
C ASN A 112 10.03 -3.89 -2.81
N THR A 113 10.08 -2.66 -3.31
CA THR A 113 9.31 -2.23 -4.49
C THR A 113 10.22 -2.28 -5.71
N TRP A 114 9.73 -2.85 -6.80
CA TRP A 114 10.45 -2.99 -8.06
C TRP A 114 9.67 -2.31 -9.17
N GLN A 115 10.36 -1.60 -10.04
CA GLN A 115 9.81 -1.07 -11.28
C GLN A 115 10.48 -1.79 -12.44
N CYS A 116 9.66 -2.34 -13.32
CA CYS A 116 10.12 -3.08 -14.50
C CYS A 116 9.65 -2.36 -15.77
N GLY A 117 10.48 -2.36 -16.81
CA GLY A 117 10.17 -1.71 -18.10
C GLY A 117 8.95 -2.33 -18.80
N ALA A 118 9.06 -3.58 -19.24
CA ALA A 118 7.98 -4.35 -19.88
C ALA A 118 7.46 -5.47 -18.97
N SER A 119 6.23 -5.97 -19.22
CA SER A 119 5.66 -7.11 -18.49
C SER A 119 6.52 -8.36 -18.69
N VAL A 120 7.31 -8.73 -17.68
CA VAL A 120 8.15 -9.94 -17.74
C VAL A 120 7.31 -11.16 -17.35
N ALA A 121 7.43 -12.24 -18.12
CA ALA A 121 6.80 -13.52 -17.80
C ALA A 121 7.28 -14.05 -16.42
N ALA A 122 6.39 -14.70 -15.68
CA ALA A 122 6.70 -15.21 -14.34
C ALA A 122 7.87 -16.22 -14.39
N PRO A 123 8.94 -16.03 -13.59
CA PRO A 123 10.06 -16.98 -13.52
C PRO A 123 9.63 -18.36 -12.98
N ALA A 124 10.29 -19.42 -13.43
CA ALA A 124 10.05 -20.78 -12.94
C ALA A 124 10.27 -20.87 -11.42
N GLY A 125 9.37 -21.54 -10.70
CA GLY A 125 9.42 -21.68 -9.24
C GLY A 125 8.78 -20.52 -8.47
N THR A 126 8.13 -19.56 -9.14
CA THR A 126 7.37 -18.50 -8.49
C THR A 126 5.86 -18.76 -8.57
N VAL A 127 5.16 -18.64 -7.45
CA VAL A 127 3.70 -18.53 -7.44
C VAL A 127 3.38 -17.07 -7.70
N LYS A 128 2.76 -16.78 -8.84
CA LYS A 128 2.22 -15.46 -9.12
C LYS A 128 1.13 -15.19 -8.08
N LEU A 129 1.42 -14.33 -7.10
CA LEU A 129 0.37 -13.79 -6.24
C LEU A 129 -0.54 -12.95 -7.13
N ASP A 130 -1.85 -13.17 -7.04
CA ASP A 130 -2.80 -12.36 -7.77
C ASP A 130 -2.56 -10.90 -7.44
N THR A 131 -2.38 -10.08 -8.48
CA THR A 131 -2.43 -8.63 -8.34
C THR A 131 -3.75 -8.32 -7.65
N THR A 132 -3.69 -7.76 -6.44
CA THR A 132 -4.89 -7.28 -5.74
C THR A 132 -5.38 -6.04 -6.48
N HIS A 133 -6.14 -6.27 -7.54
CA HIS A 133 -6.86 -5.21 -8.21
C HIS A 133 -8.02 -4.82 -7.30
N THR A 134 -7.99 -3.58 -6.81
CA THR A 134 -9.09 -2.99 -6.06
C THR A 134 -9.86 -2.06 -6.98
N ILE A 135 -11.16 -1.92 -6.75
CA ILE A 135 -11.97 -0.94 -7.47
C ILE A 135 -11.54 0.45 -6.98
N ALA A 136 -10.95 1.26 -7.86
CA ALA A 136 -10.51 2.61 -7.52
C ALA A 136 -11.68 3.61 -7.44
N SER A 137 -12.73 3.40 -8.23
CA SER A 137 -13.94 4.23 -8.25
C SER A 137 -15.12 3.44 -8.80
N ASP A 138 -16.30 3.72 -8.26
CA ASP A 138 -17.59 3.20 -8.72
C ASP A 138 -18.62 4.34 -8.74
N THR A 139 -18.33 5.37 -9.53
CA THR A 139 -19.18 6.55 -9.65
C THR A 139 -19.79 6.58 -11.04
N ILE A 140 -21.11 6.79 -11.10
CA ILE A 140 -21.82 7.02 -12.36
C ILE A 140 -21.44 8.41 -12.86
N ASP A 141 -20.94 8.49 -14.08
CA ASP A 141 -20.71 9.76 -14.75
C ASP A 141 -22.04 10.32 -15.29
N SER A 142 -22.64 11.23 -14.54
CA SER A 142 -23.86 11.94 -14.92
C SER A 142 -23.59 13.30 -15.58
N ALA A 143 -22.33 13.62 -15.93
CA ALA A 143 -21.96 14.94 -16.43
C ALA A 143 -22.76 15.35 -17.68
N ALA A 144 -23.09 14.38 -18.54
CA ALA A 144 -23.92 14.59 -19.73
C ALA A 144 -25.34 15.08 -19.39
N CYS A 145 -25.89 14.68 -18.24
CA CYS A 145 -27.24 15.04 -17.80
C CYS A 145 -27.29 16.36 -17.03
N ASN A 146 -26.15 16.88 -16.55
CA ASN A 146 -26.11 18.03 -15.64
C ASN A 146 -26.91 19.25 -16.12
N SER A 147 -26.81 19.58 -17.41
CA SER A 147 -27.52 20.74 -17.99
C SER A 147 -29.05 20.63 -17.88
N LEU A 148 -29.60 19.42 -18.01
CA LEU A 148 -31.02 19.14 -17.88
C LEU A 148 -31.42 18.95 -16.42
N ALA A 149 -30.58 18.27 -15.63
CA ALA A 149 -30.78 18.05 -14.21
C ALA A 149 -30.79 19.36 -13.39
N SER A 150 -29.99 20.35 -13.78
CA SER A 150 -29.96 21.67 -13.14
C SER A 150 -30.98 22.65 -13.71
N ASN A 151 -31.70 22.30 -14.77
CA ASN A 151 -32.65 23.21 -15.40
C ASN A 151 -33.98 23.20 -14.62
N PRO A 152 -34.42 24.34 -14.05
CA PRO A 152 -35.64 24.41 -13.25
C PRO A 152 -36.93 24.15 -14.06
N THR A 153 -36.86 24.16 -15.40
CA THR A 153 -38.01 23.83 -16.26
C THR A 153 -38.06 22.36 -16.70
N CYS A 154 -37.08 21.55 -16.27
CA CYS A 154 -36.99 20.14 -16.62
C CYS A 154 -37.21 19.23 -15.40
N THR A 155 -37.95 18.12 -15.58
CA THR A 155 -37.98 17.00 -14.64
C THR A 155 -37.36 15.76 -15.26
N LEU A 156 -36.77 14.90 -14.42
CA LEU A 156 -36.46 13.53 -14.81
C LEU A 156 -37.77 12.76 -15.05
N ALA A 157 -37.98 12.29 -16.28
CA ALA A 157 -39.17 11.56 -16.69
C ALA A 157 -38.96 10.03 -16.64
N ALA A 158 -37.75 9.56 -16.96
CA ALA A 158 -37.39 8.15 -16.84
C ALA A 158 -35.89 7.97 -16.56
N HIS A 159 -35.56 6.90 -15.83
CA HIS A 159 -34.20 6.40 -15.59
C HIS A 159 -34.16 4.95 -16.04
N THR A 160 -33.53 4.69 -17.18
CA THR A 160 -33.61 3.38 -17.86
C THR A 160 -32.25 2.76 -18.00
N CYS A 161 -32.14 1.48 -17.63
CA CYS A 161 -30.95 0.70 -17.90
C CYS A 161 -30.82 0.45 -19.40
N THR A 162 -29.78 0.98 -20.04
CA THR A 162 -29.51 0.76 -21.47
C THR A 162 -28.55 -0.38 -21.72
N GLU A 163 -27.78 -0.76 -20.69
CA GLU A 163 -26.83 -1.86 -20.77
C GLU A 163 -27.06 -2.83 -19.62
N PRO A 164 -27.62 -4.03 -19.91
CA PRO A 164 -28.01 -4.99 -18.89
C PRO A 164 -26.90 -5.29 -17.88
N GLY A 165 -27.32 -5.54 -16.63
CA GLY A 165 -26.44 -5.97 -15.57
C GLY A 165 -25.73 -7.29 -15.85
N GLY A 166 -24.78 -7.60 -14.98
CA GLY A 166 -23.97 -8.81 -15.05
C GLY A 166 -22.57 -8.57 -14.47
N THR A 167 -21.82 -9.67 -14.35
CA THR A 167 -20.44 -9.62 -13.87
C THR A 167 -19.50 -9.32 -15.03
N ARG A 168 -18.65 -8.30 -14.87
CA ARG A 168 -17.54 -8.01 -15.79
C ARG A 168 -16.22 -8.20 -15.08
N ILE A 169 -15.22 -8.62 -15.84
CA ILE A 169 -13.85 -8.67 -15.38
C ILE A 169 -13.18 -7.35 -15.76
N ILE A 170 -12.90 -6.50 -14.78
CA ILE A 170 -12.21 -5.22 -14.96
C ILE A 170 -10.85 -5.35 -14.30
N ASN A 171 -9.79 -5.30 -15.11
CA ASN A 171 -8.41 -5.52 -14.65
C ASN A 171 -8.30 -6.79 -13.78
N GLY A 172 -8.93 -7.90 -14.18
CA GLY A 172 -8.86 -9.16 -13.42
C GLY A 172 -9.75 -9.26 -12.18
N LEU A 173 -10.47 -8.20 -11.79
CA LEU A 173 -11.46 -8.25 -10.72
C LEU A 173 -12.87 -8.46 -11.28
N ALA A 174 -13.61 -9.42 -10.71
CA ALA A 174 -15.01 -9.63 -11.01
C ALA A 174 -15.88 -8.56 -10.32
N VAL A 175 -16.49 -7.69 -11.11
CA VAL A 175 -17.39 -6.63 -10.65
C VAL A 175 -18.79 -6.94 -11.15
N ALA A 176 -19.75 -7.08 -10.24
CA ALA A 176 -21.15 -7.28 -10.57
C ALA A 176 -21.92 -5.95 -10.46
N LYS A 177 -22.75 -5.67 -11.46
CA LYS A 177 -23.69 -4.54 -11.45
C LYS A 177 -25.05 -4.97 -11.95
N ASP A 178 -26.09 -4.30 -11.47
CA ASP A 178 -27.46 -4.49 -11.97
C ASP A 178 -27.67 -3.81 -13.33
N CYS A 179 -26.84 -2.82 -13.65
CA CYS A 179 -26.81 -2.13 -14.93
C CYS A 179 -25.43 -1.48 -15.15
N TRP A 180 -24.93 -1.51 -16.39
CA TRP A 180 -23.64 -0.93 -16.74
C TRP A 180 -23.71 0.47 -17.36
N ALA A 181 -24.86 0.83 -17.91
CA ALA A 181 -25.09 2.15 -18.49
C ALA A 181 -26.55 2.54 -18.31
N TRP A 182 -26.75 3.81 -17.97
CA TRP A 182 -28.07 4.38 -17.74
C TRP A 182 -28.37 5.44 -18.79
N ARG A 183 -29.65 5.59 -19.13
CA ARG A 183 -30.19 6.73 -19.85
C ARG A 183 -31.23 7.42 -19.00
N ASP A 184 -31.03 8.71 -18.82
CA ASP A 184 -32.02 9.61 -18.23
C ASP A 184 -32.77 10.35 -19.33
N ASP A 185 -34.09 10.23 -19.33
CA ASP A 185 -34.97 10.97 -20.22
C ASP A 185 -35.60 12.11 -19.41
N TYR A 186 -35.45 13.35 -19.88
CA TYR A 186 -35.99 14.54 -19.21
C TYR A 186 -37.19 15.11 -19.97
N SER A 187 -38.21 15.53 -19.23
CA SER A 187 -39.34 16.30 -19.76
C SER A 187 -39.15 17.77 -19.39
N CYS A 188 -38.97 18.61 -20.40
CA CYS A 188 -38.71 20.03 -20.22
C CYS A 188 -39.85 20.87 -20.75
N MET A 189 -40.21 21.91 -20.00
CA MET A 189 -41.06 22.96 -20.53
C MET A 189 -40.24 23.86 -21.47
N GLY A 190 -40.72 24.02 -22.70
CA GLY A 190 -40.08 24.85 -23.73
C GLY A 190 -40.05 26.34 -23.35
N PRO A 191 -39.24 27.15 -24.06
CA PRO A 191 -39.12 28.57 -23.77
C PRO A 191 -40.47 29.27 -23.97
N ILE A 192 -40.97 29.92 -22.92
CA ILE A 192 -42.18 30.74 -23.02
C ILE A 192 -41.80 32.05 -23.72
N LYS A 193 -42.34 32.28 -24.92
CA LYS A 193 -42.16 33.55 -25.63
C LYS A 193 -42.94 34.65 -24.92
N SER A 194 -42.24 35.71 -24.53
CA SER A 194 -42.90 36.95 -24.13
C SER A 194 -43.39 37.70 -25.37
N ASP A 195 -44.67 38.04 -25.37
CA ASP A 195 -45.34 38.91 -26.35
C ASP A 195 -45.29 40.40 -25.95
N CYS A 196 -44.80 40.70 -24.75
CA CYS A 196 -44.77 42.05 -24.17
C CYS A 196 -43.79 43.00 -24.88
N ALA A 197 -42.89 42.48 -25.72
CA ALA A 197 -41.89 43.28 -26.45
C ALA A 197 -42.52 44.39 -27.31
N ALA A 198 -43.70 44.14 -27.88
CA ALA A 198 -44.41 45.15 -28.67
C ALA A 198 -44.89 46.35 -27.84
N LEU A 199 -45.26 46.14 -26.58
CA LEU A 199 -45.71 47.20 -25.66
C LEU A 199 -44.53 47.99 -25.10
N GLN A 200 -43.43 47.30 -24.79
CA GLN A 200 -42.17 47.93 -24.36
C GLN A 200 -41.61 48.86 -25.46
N ASN A 201 -41.63 48.42 -26.72
CA ASN A 201 -41.18 49.22 -27.86
C ASN A 201 -42.08 50.43 -28.14
N LYS A 202 -43.34 50.42 -27.69
CA LYS A 202 -44.25 51.58 -27.76
C LYS A 202 -44.06 52.58 -26.60
N GLY A 203 -43.13 52.32 -25.69
CA GLY A 203 -42.85 53.20 -24.55
C GLY A 203 -43.84 53.06 -23.40
N CYS A 204 -44.64 51.99 -23.36
CA CYS A 204 -45.55 51.72 -22.25
C CYS A 204 -44.77 51.29 -21.01
N THR A 205 -45.18 51.75 -19.83
CA THR A 205 -44.52 51.44 -18.55
C THR A 205 -45.18 50.23 -17.87
N LEU A 206 -44.37 49.39 -17.20
CA LEU A 206 -44.87 48.23 -16.47
C LEU A 206 -45.69 48.72 -15.26
N SER A 207 -46.96 48.33 -15.21
CA SER A 207 -47.89 48.68 -14.14
C SER A 207 -47.96 47.60 -13.05
N SER A 208 -48.04 46.32 -13.44
CA SER A 208 -48.03 45.20 -12.50
C SER A 208 -47.41 43.96 -13.12
N SER A 209 -46.94 43.06 -12.26
CA SER A 209 -46.35 41.78 -12.64
C SER A 209 -46.86 40.71 -11.69
N LYS A 210 -47.48 39.65 -12.23
CA LYS A 210 -48.05 38.56 -11.45
C LYS A 210 -47.66 37.23 -12.05
N CYS A 211 -47.27 36.29 -11.20
CA CYS A 211 -47.11 34.91 -11.64
C CYS A 211 -48.47 34.28 -11.96
N VAL A 212 -48.65 33.78 -13.17
CA VAL A 212 -49.88 33.12 -13.61
C VAL A 212 -49.68 31.61 -13.84
N SER A 213 -48.44 31.14 -13.91
CA SER A 213 -48.13 29.72 -13.89
C SER A 213 -46.86 29.44 -13.09
N TYR A 214 -46.95 28.41 -12.25
CA TYR A 214 -45.85 27.92 -11.43
C TYR A 214 -45.38 26.57 -11.99
N GLY A 215 -44.08 26.43 -12.14
CA GLY A 215 -43.42 25.19 -12.51
C GLY A 215 -43.00 24.41 -11.28
N LEU A 216 -41.98 23.58 -11.47
CA LEU A 216 -41.41 22.75 -10.42
C LEU A 216 -40.88 23.60 -9.28
N ASN A 217 -41.00 23.08 -8.05
CA ASN A 217 -40.57 23.73 -6.82
C ASN A 217 -41.18 25.13 -6.63
N ASN A 218 -42.39 25.36 -7.13
CA ASN A 218 -43.10 26.64 -7.04
C ASN A 218 -42.35 27.81 -7.71
N THR A 219 -41.50 27.51 -8.69
CA THR A 219 -40.79 28.53 -9.49
C THR A 219 -41.78 29.18 -10.44
N CYS A 220 -41.85 30.51 -10.47
CA CYS A 220 -42.70 31.17 -11.46
C CYS A 220 -42.14 30.98 -12.87
N ILE A 221 -42.93 30.36 -13.75
CA ILE A 221 -42.50 30.05 -15.12
C ILE A 221 -43.22 30.90 -16.16
N LEU A 222 -44.43 31.39 -15.85
CA LEU A 222 -45.15 32.34 -16.70
C LEU A 222 -45.63 33.52 -15.85
N THR A 223 -45.24 34.70 -16.30
CA THR A 223 -45.59 35.97 -15.66
C THR A 223 -46.49 36.77 -16.58
N GLU A 224 -47.63 37.18 -16.05
CA GLU A 224 -48.47 38.19 -16.68
C GLU A 224 -47.97 39.58 -16.26
N ASN A 225 -47.71 40.41 -17.26
CA ASN A 225 -47.27 41.79 -17.07
C ASN A 225 -48.32 42.72 -17.66
N VAL A 226 -48.84 43.64 -16.84
CA VAL A 226 -49.77 44.67 -17.30
C VAL A 226 -48.98 45.94 -17.57
N TYR A 227 -49.14 46.53 -18.76
CA TYR A 227 -48.48 47.77 -19.15
C TYR A 227 -49.49 48.91 -19.26
N SER A 228 -49.10 50.10 -18.81
CA SER A 228 -49.85 51.34 -18.99
C SER A 228 -49.16 52.17 -20.07
N CYS A 229 -49.91 52.50 -21.12
CA CYS A 229 -49.44 53.37 -22.20
C CYS A 229 -50.05 54.76 -21.98
N GLN A 230 -49.22 55.80 -21.96
CA GLN A 230 -49.71 57.16 -22.04
C GLN A 230 -50.09 57.40 -23.50
N ASP A 231 -51.37 57.64 -23.79
CA ASP A 231 -51.76 58.12 -25.10
C ASP A 231 -51.09 59.48 -25.32
N LYS A 232 -50.31 59.60 -26.41
CA LYS A 232 -49.87 60.92 -26.85
C LYS A 232 -51.11 61.65 -27.36
N ALA A 233 -51.59 62.60 -26.56
CA ALA A 233 -52.51 63.64 -27.00
C ALA A 233 -51.91 64.45 -28.16
#